data_AF-A0A182ES97-F1
#
_entry.id   AF-A0A182ES97-F1
#
_cell.length_a   1.000
_cell.length_b   1.000
_cell.length_c   1.000
_cell.angle_alpha   90.00
_cell.angle_beta   90.00
_cell.angle_gamma   90.00
#
_symmetry.space_group_name_H-M   'P 1'
#
loop_
_entity.id
_entity.type
_entity.pdbx_description
1 polymer ?
#
loop_
_entity_poly.entity_id
_entity_poly.type
_entity_poly.pdbx_seq_one_letter_code
_entity_poly.pdbx_strand_id
1 'polypeptide(L)'
;MPAYHSKFTDVTMVVGNMAILPIRSNIKGPAPRTDDGEDIIDESLAYFKPNIFFREYEIKGPADRTLIYLTLYISECLRKLQKD
;
A
#
# COMPACT_ATOMS: atom_id res chain seq x y z
N MET A 1 14.29 -10.24 11.04
CA MET A 1 13.59 -10.42 9.75
C MET A 1 13.56 -9.06 9.06
N PRO A 2 13.79 -8.96 7.75
CA PRO A 2 13.61 -7.71 7.01
C PRO A 2 12.11 -7.36 6.87
N ALA A 3 11.81 -6.09 6.59
CA ALA A 3 10.44 -5.64 6.31
C ALA A 3 9.92 -6.23 5.00
N TYR A 4 8.59 -6.32 4.86
CA TYR A 4 7.95 -6.82 3.65
C TYR A 4 7.80 -5.69 2.63
N HIS A 5 8.34 -5.91 1.44
CA HIS A 5 8.28 -5.00 0.30
C HIS A 5 7.14 -5.35 -0.65
N SER A 6 6.75 -4.38 -1.46
CA SER A 6 5.72 -4.60 -2.47
C SER A 6 6.22 -5.57 -3.55
N LYS A 7 5.37 -6.52 -3.93
CA LYS A 7 5.61 -7.43 -5.07
C LYS A 7 5.42 -6.74 -6.42
N PHE A 8 4.74 -5.58 -6.45
CA PHE A 8 4.46 -4.84 -7.68
C PHE A 8 5.70 -4.08 -8.15
N THR A 9 6.55 -4.75 -8.92
CA THR A 9 7.76 -4.15 -9.50
C THR A 9 7.49 -3.43 -10.82
N ASP A 10 6.51 -3.88 -11.60
CA ASP A 10 6.16 -3.31 -12.90
C ASP A 10 5.29 -2.05 -12.77
N VAL A 11 5.92 -0.98 -12.31
CA VAL A 11 5.27 0.32 -12.15
C VAL A 11 5.36 1.11 -13.45
N THR A 12 4.26 1.16 -14.19
CA THR A 12 4.17 1.94 -15.44
C THR A 12 3.74 3.38 -15.20
N MET A 13 2.90 3.61 -14.19
CA MET A 13 2.35 4.93 -13.86
C MET A 13 2.88 5.40 -12.51
N VAL A 14 3.46 6.59 -12.49
CA VAL A 14 4.02 7.22 -11.29
C VAL A 14 3.51 8.65 -11.21
N VAL A 15 3.12 9.09 -10.02
CA VAL A 15 2.88 10.51 -9.72
C VAL A 15 3.85 10.95 -8.66
N GLY A 16 4.69 11.92 -9.02
CA GLY A 16 5.85 12.30 -8.20
C GLY A 16 6.77 11.10 -8.00
N ASN A 17 6.89 10.64 -6.76
CA ASN A 17 7.73 9.49 -6.40
C ASN A 17 6.93 8.24 -6.03
N MET A 18 5.59 8.26 -6.16
CA MET A 18 4.69 7.16 -5.75
C MET A 18 4.11 6.43 -6.95
N ALA A 19 3.94 5.11 -6.83
CA ALA A 19 3.33 4.29 -7.86
C ALA A 19 1.80 4.45 -7.87
N ILE A 20 1.24 4.69 -9.06
CA ILE A 20 -0.18 4.49 -9.33
C ILE A 20 -0.35 3.05 -9.82
N LEU A 21 -0.80 2.19 -8.92
CA LEU A 21 -1.08 0.79 -9.22
C LEU A 21 -2.57 0.60 -9.49
N PRO A 22 -2.95 -0.37 -10.34
CA PRO A 22 -4.35 -0.75 -10.49
C PRO A 22 -4.95 -1.19 -9.16
N ILE A 23 -6.16 -0.74 -8.85
CA ILE A 23 -6.89 -1.12 -7.63
C ILE A 23 -8.29 -1.60 -7.97
N ARG A 24 -8.78 -2.57 -7.19
CA ARG A 24 -10.14 -3.07 -7.33
C ARG A 24 -11.10 -2.17 -6.55
N SER A 25 -11.53 -1.08 -7.17
CA SER A 25 -12.45 -0.12 -6.55
C SER A 25 -13.53 0.38 -7.49
N ASN A 26 -14.75 0.47 -6.95
CA ASN A 26 -15.90 1.09 -7.61
C ASN A 26 -15.87 2.62 -7.51
N ILE A 27 -15.00 3.17 -6.65
CA ILE A 27 -14.86 4.61 -6.46
C ILE A 27 -14.17 5.22 -7.68
N LYS A 28 -14.63 6.41 -8.11
CA LYS A 28 -13.98 7.15 -9.20
C LYS A 28 -12.61 7.65 -8.74
N GLY A 29 -11.57 7.39 -9.52
CA GLY A 29 -10.22 7.84 -9.23
C GLY A 29 -9.30 7.72 -10.43
N PRO A 30 -8.08 8.29 -10.33
CA PRO A 30 -7.08 8.23 -11.40
C PRO A 30 -6.36 6.88 -11.49
N ALA A 31 -6.57 5.98 -10.53
CA ALA A 31 -5.98 4.65 -10.55
C ALA A 31 -6.68 3.76 -11.59
N PRO A 32 -5.92 2.99 -12.39
CA PRO A 32 -6.51 2.00 -13.29
C PRO A 32 -7.38 1.00 -12.52
N ARG A 33 -8.45 0.53 -13.16
CA ARG A 33 -9.26 -0.56 -12.60
C ARG A 33 -8.65 -1.90 -12.96
N THR A 34 -8.61 -2.80 -12.00
CA THR A 34 -8.36 -4.22 -12.22
C THR A 34 -9.51 -5.01 -11.61
N ASP A 35 -10.04 -5.96 -12.38
CA ASP A 35 -11.11 -6.86 -11.93
C ASP A 35 -10.53 -8.20 -11.42
N ASP A 36 -9.28 -8.51 -11.78
CA ASP A 36 -8.60 -9.76 -11.47
C ASP A 36 -7.33 -9.53 -10.62
N GLY A 37 -7.10 -10.40 -9.63
CA GLY A 37 -5.86 -10.48 -8.86
C GLY A 37 -5.86 -9.84 -7.47
N GLU A 38 -4.70 -9.95 -6.79
CA GLU A 38 -4.34 -9.22 -5.57
C GLU A 38 -3.96 -7.78 -5.96
N ASP A 39 -4.45 -6.78 -5.23
CA ASP A 39 -4.07 -5.38 -5.43
C ASP A 39 -3.14 -4.85 -4.32
N ILE A 40 -2.65 -3.61 -4.47
CA ILE A 40 -1.75 -2.99 -3.49
C ILE A 40 -2.42 -2.76 -2.12
N ILE A 41 -3.75 -2.67 -2.08
CA ILE A 41 -4.51 -2.50 -0.83
C ILE A 41 -4.55 -3.83 -0.09
N ASP A 42 -4.86 -4.93 -0.79
CA ASP A 42 -4.83 -6.29 -0.26
C ASP A 42 -3.43 -6.63 0.29
N GLU A 43 -2.38 -6.30 -0.46
CA GLU A 43 -0.99 -6.45 -0.03
C GLU A 43 -0.69 -5.63 1.23
N SER A 44 -1.14 -4.37 1.28
CA SER A 44 -0.93 -3.50 2.45
C SER A 44 -1.61 -4.03 3.70
N LEU A 45 -2.81 -4.61 3.59
CA LEU A 45 -3.52 -5.22 4.71
C LEU A 45 -2.85 -6.52 5.17
N ALA A 46 -2.38 -7.34 4.24
CA ALA A 46 -1.64 -8.56 4.54
C ALA A 46 -0.31 -8.26 5.27
N TYR A 47 0.40 -7.21 4.83
CA TYR A 47 1.69 -6.83 5.39
C TYR A 47 1.61 -5.84 6.55
N PHE A 48 0.43 -5.31 6.88
CA PHE A 48 0.28 -4.35 7.97
C PHE A 48 0.82 -4.86 9.31
N LYS A 49 0.37 -6.06 9.74
CA LYS A 49 0.75 -6.63 11.04
C LYS A 49 2.26 -6.83 11.20
N PRO A 50 2.99 -7.43 10.24
CA PRO A 50 4.43 -7.51 10.36
C PRO A 50 5.12 -6.15 10.18
N ASN A 51 4.68 -5.31 9.22
CA ASN A 51 5.40 -4.08 8.86
C ASN A 51 5.31 -2.98 9.93
N ILE A 52 4.21 -2.89 10.70
CA ILE A 52 4.00 -1.81 11.67
C ILE A 52 5.00 -1.85 12.85
N PHE A 53 5.65 -2.99 13.12
CA PHE A 53 6.64 -3.12 14.20
C PHE A 53 8.05 -2.68 13.80
N PHE A 54 8.31 -2.49 12.51
CA PHE A 54 9.63 -2.08 12.03
C PHE A 54 9.82 -0.58 12.19
N ARG A 55 10.96 -0.18 12.78
CA ARG A 55 11.36 1.23 12.92
C ARG A 55 11.97 1.79 11.63
N GLU A 56 12.61 0.94 10.85
CA GLU A 56 13.30 1.31 9.62
C GLU A 56 12.72 0.52 8.46
N TYR A 57 12.59 1.20 7.32
CA TYR A 57 12.07 0.62 6.09
C TYR A 57 12.91 1.14 4.91
N GLU A 58 13.63 0.24 4.24
CA GLU A 58 14.40 0.58 3.04
C GLU A 58 13.45 0.78 1.86
N ILE A 59 13.55 1.89 1.14
CA ILE A 59 12.67 2.14 -0.01
C ILE A 59 13.35 1.60 -1.27
N LYS A 60 12.84 0.49 -1.83
CA LYS A 60 13.40 -0.11 -3.06
C LYS A 60 12.77 0.45 -4.33
N GLY A 61 11.55 0.98 -4.24
CA GLY A 61 10.84 1.50 -5.40
C GLY A 61 9.65 2.40 -5.10
N PRO A 62 8.98 2.90 -6.15
CA PRO A 62 7.79 3.72 -6.00
C PRO A 62 6.59 2.95 -5.42
N ALA A 63 6.51 1.63 -5.62
CA ALA A 63 5.47 0.78 -5.04
C ALA A 63 5.58 0.68 -3.51
N ASP A 64 6.81 0.56 -2.99
CA ASP A 64 7.07 0.57 -1.54
C ASP A 64 6.60 1.88 -0.89
N ARG A 65 6.74 3.02 -1.57
CA ARG A 65 6.22 4.29 -1.04
C ARG A 65 4.71 4.31 -0.93
N THR A 66 4.02 3.73 -1.91
CA THR A 66 2.56 3.54 -1.86
C THR A 66 2.17 2.59 -0.72
N LEU A 67 2.93 1.51 -0.52
CA LEU A 67 2.72 0.55 0.57
C LEU A 67 2.90 1.18 1.96
N ILE A 68 3.95 2.00 2.15
CA ILE A 68 4.19 2.74 3.39
C ILE A 68 3.03 3.71 3.66
N TYR A 69 2.59 4.45 2.65
CA TYR A 69 1.46 5.37 2.77
C TYR A 69 0.19 4.64 3.24
N LEU A 70 -0.14 3.50 2.62
CA LEU A 70 -1.29 2.69 3.02
C LEU A 70 -1.14 2.15 4.45
N THR A 71 0.06 1.72 4.84
CA THR A 71 0.33 1.26 6.21
C THR A 71 0.01 2.34 7.24
N LEU A 72 0.47 3.58 7.01
CA LEU A 72 0.16 4.73 7.89
C LEU A 72 -1.34 5.06 7.88
N TYR A 73 -1.99 4.98 6.71
CA TYR A 73 -3.43 5.22 6.60
C TYR A 73 -4.26 4.17 7.35
N ILE A 74 -3.86 2.90 7.32
CA ILE A 74 -4.50 1.84 8.12
C ILE A 74 -4.38 2.16 9.62
N SER A 75 -3.23 2.65 10.10
CA SER A 75 -3.07 3.08 11.49
C SER A 75 -4.04 4.21 11.88
N GLU A 76 -4.24 5.20 11.01
CA GLU A 76 -5.22 6.27 11.23
C GLU A 76 -6.66 5.75 11.21
N CYS A 77 -6.99 4.81 10.31
CA CYS A 77 -8.29 4.15 10.28
C CYS A 77 -8.56 3.38 11.58
N LEU A 78 -7.58 2.62 12.08
CA LEU A 78 -7.70 1.90 13.34
C LEU A 78 -7.89 2.84 14.53
N ARG A 79 -7.20 3.99 14.55
CA ARG A 79 -7.40 5.02 15.58
C ARG A 79 -8.82 5.58 15.58
N LYS A 80 -9.43 5.77 14.40
CA LYS A 80 -10.83 6.21 14.28
C LYS A 80 -11.85 5.11 14.58
N LEU A 81 -11.50 3.84 14.33
CA LEU A 81 -12.33 2.68 14.60
C LEU A 81 -12.32 2.28 16.08
N GLN A 82 -11.26 2.62 16.80
CA GLN A 82 -11.18 2.47 18.24
C GLN A 82 -12.31 3.29 18.87
N LYS A 83 -13.35 2.59 19.34
CA LYS A 83 -14.39 3.18 20.18
C LYS A 83 -13.78 3.41 21.57
N ASP A 84 -14.04 4.59 22.13
CA ASP A 84 -13.73 4.90 23.53
C ASP A 84 -14.34 3.87 24.49
#